data_AF-A0A388TF48-F1
#
_entry.id   AF-A0A388TF48-F1
#
_cell.length_a   1.000
_cell.length_b   1.000
_cell.length_c   1.000
_cell.angle_alpha   90.00
_cell.angle_beta   90.00
_cell.angle_gamma   90.00
#
_symmetry.space_group_name_H-M   'P 1'
#
loop_
_entity.id
_entity.type
_entity.pdbx_description
1 polymer ?
#
loop_
_entity_poly.entity_id
_entity_poly.type
_entity_poly.pdbx_seq_one_letter_code
_entity_poly.pdbx_strand_id
1 'polypeptide(L)'
;MYKHEYSASPVIAYGFHGTDEKCAYDVILGKIPHLSKSENTWDWLGTGIYFWEANPQRAWEWAKEHKKNPAVIGAIISLGNCLNLLEEKPYDTVRGVFWEGQALYPSASFREKNHIQICVRNPERILGYFNPFKDN
;
A
#
# COMPACT_ATOMS: atom_id res chain seq x y z
N MET A 1 10.73 20.12 -28.23
CA MET A 1 10.90 18.78 -27.59
C MET A 1 9.53 18.32 -27.15
N TYR A 2 9.01 17.24 -27.71
CA TYR A 2 7.76 16.64 -27.25
C TYR A 2 8.02 15.89 -25.94
N LYS A 3 7.53 16.42 -24.81
CA LYS A 3 7.41 15.63 -23.58
C LYS A 3 6.21 14.72 -23.76
N HIS A 4 6.44 13.43 -23.94
CA HIS A 4 5.35 12.46 -23.81
C HIS A 4 4.92 12.41 -22.33
N GLU A 5 3.86 13.16 -22.00
CA GLU A 5 3.27 13.27 -20.66
C GLU A 5 2.26 12.14 -20.35
N TYR A 6 2.27 11.03 -21.09
CA TYR A 6 1.44 9.87 -20.79
C TYR A 6 2.02 8.98 -19.66
N SER A 7 2.90 9.51 -18.80
CA SER A 7 3.57 8.71 -17.75
C SER A 7 2.78 8.60 -16.45
N ALA A 8 1.65 9.29 -16.30
CA ALA A 8 0.78 9.14 -15.14
C ALA A 8 -0.33 8.15 -15.48
N SER A 9 -0.24 6.94 -14.93
CA SER A 9 -1.35 5.98 -14.97
C SER A 9 -2.59 6.63 -14.33
N PRO A 10 -3.76 6.65 -15.00
CA PRO A 10 -5.01 7.17 -14.43
C PRO A 10 -5.58 6.22 -13.34
N VAL A 11 -4.86 5.15 -13.01
CA VAL A 11 -5.31 4.15 -12.06
C VAL A 11 -5.27 4.72 -10.64
N ILE A 12 -6.45 4.75 -10.04
CA ILE A 12 -6.64 4.95 -8.60
C ILE A 12 -6.79 3.56 -7.96
N ALA A 13 -6.06 3.34 -6.89
CA ALA A 13 -6.16 2.15 -6.05
C ALA A 13 -6.58 2.53 -4.63
N TYR A 14 -7.37 1.67 -4.01
CA TYR A 14 -7.66 1.75 -2.58
C TYR A 14 -6.67 0.87 -1.82
N GLY A 15 -5.82 1.50 -1.02
CA GLY A 15 -4.83 0.84 -0.18
C GLY A 15 -5.25 0.86 1.28
N PHE A 16 -4.93 -0.21 2.02
CA PHE A 16 -5.18 -0.31 3.46
C PHE A 16 -3.89 -0.60 4.20
N HIS A 17 -3.64 0.09 5.31
CA HIS A 17 -2.43 -0.07 6.10
C HIS A 17 -2.79 -0.36 7.56
N GLY A 18 -2.24 -1.44 8.11
CA GLY A 18 -2.37 -1.76 9.53
C GLY A 18 -1.41 -0.92 10.37
N THR A 19 -1.93 -0.19 11.36
CA THR A 19 -1.12 0.69 12.24
C THR A 19 -1.70 0.71 13.65
N ASP A 20 -1.18 1.60 14.51
CA ASP A 20 -1.81 1.90 15.79
C ASP A 20 -2.91 2.97 15.66
N GLU A 21 -3.90 2.90 16.55
CA GLU A 21 -5.07 3.80 16.56
C GLU A 21 -4.69 5.29 16.59
N LYS A 22 -3.69 5.66 17.40
CA LYS A 22 -3.23 7.05 17.51
C LYS A 22 -2.62 7.53 16.20
N CYS A 23 -1.78 6.71 15.57
CA CYS A 23 -1.20 7.01 14.27
C CYS A 23 -2.29 7.20 13.21
N ALA A 24 -3.26 6.28 13.12
CA ALA A 24 -4.36 6.40 12.16
C ALA A 24 -5.13 7.71 12.35
N TYR A 25 -5.48 8.04 13.60
CA TYR A 25 -6.19 9.25 13.95
C TYR A 25 -5.41 10.53 13.62
N ASP A 26 -4.12 10.57 13.98
CA ASP A 26 -3.28 11.74 13.74
C ASP A 26 -3.04 12.00 12.24
N VAL A 27 -2.95 10.95 11.41
CA VAL A 27 -2.90 11.10 9.94
C VAL A 27 -4.23 11.62 9.39
N ILE A 28 -5.36 11.02 9.79
CA ILE A 28 -6.69 11.41 9.28
C ILE A 28 -7.01 12.87 9.64
N LEU A 29 -6.64 13.32 10.84
CA LEU A 29 -6.81 14.70 11.26
C LEU A 29 -5.77 15.68 10.67
N GLY A 30 -4.80 15.21 9.89
CA GLY A 30 -3.75 16.04 9.31
C GLY A 30 -2.74 16.57 10.33
N LYS A 31 -2.66 16.00 11.54
CA LYS A 31 -1.63 16.35 12.52
C LYS A 31 -0.25 15.84 12.11
N ILE A 32 -0.23 14.71 11.41
CA ILE A 32 0.93 14.21 10.68
C ILE A 32 0.56 14.05 9.20
N PRO A 33 1.42 14.44 8.26
CA PRO A 33 1.05 14.51 6.85
C PRO A 33 0.87 13.12 6.21
N HIS A 34 1.72 12.16 6.59
CA HIS A 34 1.70 10.81 6.04
C HIS A 34 2.13 9.78 7.09
N LEU A 35 1.80 8.52 6.80
CA LEU A 35 2.41 7.35 7.46
C LEU A 35 3.93 7.33 7.21
N SER A 36 4.68 6.79 8.17
CA SER A 36 6.12 6.61 8.03
C SER A 36 6.46 5.65 6.90
N LYS A 37 7.52 5.97 6.16
CA LYS A 37 8.09 5.07 5.15
C LYS A 37 8.85 3.94 5.84
N SER A 38 8.79 2.75 5.26
CA SER A 38 9.73 1.68 5.57
C SER A 38 11.01 1.89 4.78
N GLU A 39 12.16 1.90 5.47
CA GLU A 39 13.50 2.08 4.88
C GLU A 39 14.36 0.81 4.99
N ASN A 40 13.73 -0.35 5.19
CA ASN A 40 14.47 -1.60 5.30
C ASN A 40 15.07 -1.99 3.94
N THR A 41 16.27 -2.56 3.96
CA THR A 41 16.98 -2.99 2.75
C THR A 41 16.44 -4.29 2.15
N TRP A 42 15.66 -5.05 2.93
CA TRP A 42 15.08 -6.34 2.54
C TRP A 42 13.61 -6.24 2.11
N ASP A 43 13.05 -5.03 2.06
CA ASP A 43 11.66 -4.84 1.62
C ASP A 43 11.53 -5.18 0.13
N TRP A 44 10.72 -6.19 -0.19
CA TRP A 44 10.61 -6.76 -1.54
C TRP A 44 10.23 -5.74 -2.63
N LEU A 45 9.40 -4.76 -2.30
CA LEU A 45 8.99 -3.69 -3.23
C LEU A 45 9.81 -2.39 -3.10
N GLY A 46 10.84 -2.38 -2.25
CA GLY A 46 11.70 -1.24 -1.95
C GLY A 46 11.13 -0.22 -0.96
N THR A 47 11.91 0.81 -0.66
CA THR A 47 11.58 1.83 0.34
C THR A 47 10.31 2.62 0.03
N GLY A 48 9.35 2.66 0.96
CA GLY A 48 8.11 3.43 0.83
C GLY A 48 7.04 3.10 1.87
N ILE A 49 5.82 3.60 1.64
CA ILE A 49 4.64 3.34 2.50
C ILE A 49 3.86 2.18 1.90
N TYR A 50 3.66 1.13 2.66
CA TYR A 50 3.06 -0.13 2.20
C TYR A 50 1.57 -0.20 2.46
N PHE A 51 0.80 -0.67 1.47
CA PHE A 51 -0.63 -0.88 1.59
C PHE A 51 -1.03 -2.23 0.99
N TRP A 52 -1.95 -2.93 1.66
CA TRP A 52 -2.71 -4.01 1.03
C TRP A 52 -3.72 -3.41 0.05
N GLU A 53 -3.66 -3.81 -1.21
CA GLU A 53 -4.63 -3.34 -2.20
C GLU A 53 -5.99 -4.01 -1.99
N ALA A 54 -7.04 -3.19 -1.87
CA ALA A 54 -8.43 -3.64 -1.77
C ALA A 54 -8.74 -4.63 -0.62
N ASN A 55 -7.87 -4.74 0.39
CA ASN A 55 -7.99 -5.76 1.44
C ASN A 55 -7.83 -5.19 2.87
N PRO A 56 -8.87 -4.53 3.41
CA PRO A 56 -8.85 -3.99 4.79
C PRO A 56 -8.73 -5.10 5.84
N GLN A 57 -9.30 -6.27 5.56
CA GLN A 57 -9.28 -7.41 6.49
C GLN A 57 -7.84 -7.92 6.72
N ARG A 58 -7.03 -8.03 5.67
CA ARG A 58 -5.63 -8.45 5.80
C ARG A 58 -4.79 -7.42 6.55
N ALA A 59 -5.03 -6.13 6.28
CA ALA A 59 -4.39 -5.05 7.03
C ALA A 59 -4.75 -5.11 8.52
N TRP A 60 -6.01 -5.45 8.85
CA TRP A 60 -6.48 -5.62 10.23
C TRP A 60 -5.84 -6.83 10.91
N GLU A 61 -5.77 -7.97 10.24
CA GLU A 61 -5.08 -9.16 10.74
C GLU A 61 -3.62 -8.87 11.09
N TRP A 62 -2.90 -8.21 10.17
CA TRP A 62 -1.53 -7.81 10.40
C TRP A 62 -1.42 -6.85 11.60
N ALA A 63 -2.30 -5.84 11.69
CA ALA A 63 -2.29 -4.89 12.80
C ALA A 63 -2.48 -5.57 14.15
N LYS A 64 -3.43 -6.51 14.27
CA LYS A 64 -3.68 -7.27 15.51
C LYS A 64 -2.45 -8.07 15.97
N GLU A 65 -1.67 -8.58 15.03
CA GLU A 65 -0.47 -9.37 15.34
C GLU A 65 0.74 -8.49 15.71
N HIS A 66 0.81 -7.26 15.20
CA HIS A 66 2.03 -6.43 15.25
C HIS A 66 1.90 -5.13 16.05
N LYS A 67 0.69 -4.73 16.45
CA LYS A 67 0.43 -3.43 17.11
C LYS A 67 -0.27 -3.65 18.45
N LYS A 68 0.10 -2.82 19.44
CA LYS A 68 -0.50 -2.87 20.79
C LYS A 68 -1.97 -2.44 20.78
N ASN A 69 -2.28 -1.36 20.07
CA ASN A 69 -3.63 -0.83 19.89
C ASN A 69 -3.94 -0.82 18.39
N PRO A 70 -4.35 -1.95 17.80
CA PRO A 70 -4.42 -2.12 16.35
C PRO A 70 -5.53 -1.27 15.73
N ALA A 71 -5.23 -0.71 14.56
CA ALA A 71 -6.15 0.02 13.69
C ALA A 71 -5.80 -0.21 12.22
N VAL A 72 -6.72 0.12 11.33
CA VAL A 72 -6.46 0.19 9.89
C VAL A 72 -6.81 1.58 9.40
N ILE A 73 -5.95 2.13 8.55
CA ILE A 73 -6.20 3.36 7.81
C ILE A 73 -6.31 3.04 6.32
N GLY A 74 -7.32 3.60 5.67
CA GLY A 74 -7.49 3.54 4.22
C GLY A 74 -6.81 4.71 3.54
N ALA A 75 -6.32 4.50 2.31
CA ALA A 75 -5.72 5.53 1.46
C ALA A 75 -6.26 5.44 0.03
N ILE A 76 -6.52 6.59 -0.57
CA ILE A 76 -6.80 6.74 -2.01
C ILE A 76 -5.48 7.03 -2.68
N ILE A 77 -5.02 6.13 -3.54
CA ILE A 77 -3.66 6.18 -4.11
C ILE A 77 -3.75 6.33 -5.62
N SER A 78 -3.20 7.40 -6.17
CA SER A 78 -2.92 7.49 -7.60
C SER A 78 -1.63 6.75 -7.92
N LEU A 79 -1.67 5.73 -8.77
CA LEU A 79 -0.45 4.96 -9.05
C LEU A 79 0.62 5.75 -9.81
N GLY A 80 0.27 6.85 -10.48
CA GLY A 80 1.24 7.73 -11.15
C GLY A 80 2.14 6.94 -12.12
N ASN A 81 3.45 7.22 -12.08
CA ASN A 81 4.42 6.38 -12.78
C ASN A 81 4.69 5.11 -11.95
N CYS A 82 3.78 4.15 -12.00
CA CYS A 82 3.96 2.86 -11.35
C CYS A 82 5.07 2.06 -12.06
N LEU A 83 5.86 1.29 -11.30
CA LEU A 83 6.98 0.50 -11.82
C LEU A 83 6.62 -0.17 -13.15
N ASN A 84 7.33 0.24 -14.19
CA ASN A 84 7.31 -0.34 -15.51
C ASN A 84 8.73 -0.85 -15.81
N LEU A 85 8.88 -2.17 -15.95
CA LEU A 85 10.18 -2.80 -16.18
C LEU A 85 10.79 -2.51 -17.57
N LEU A 86 10.05 -1.81 -18.44
CA LEU A 86 10.50 -1.38 -19.75
C LEU A 86 11.04 0.06 -19.76
N GLU A 87 10.90 0.80 -18.65
CA GLU A 87 11.33 2.20 -18.54
C GLU A 87 12.38 2.38 -17.44
N GLU A 88 13.40 3.19 -17.71
CA GLU A 88 14.47 3.51 -16.74
C GLU A 88 14.12 4.72 -15.84
N LYS A 89 12.89 5.23 -15.91
CA LYS A 89 12.48 6.41 -15.12
C LYS A 89 12.26 6.04 -13.65
N PRO A 90 12.52 6.97 -12.71
CA PRO A 90 12.07 6.82 -11.34
C PRO A 90 10.55 6.62 -11.29
N TYR A 91 10.11 5.65 -10.48
CA TYR A 91 8.70 5.31 -10.29
C TYR A 91 8.16 5.84 -8.96
N ASP A 92 6.90 6.26 -8.98
CA ASP A 92 6.20 6.80 -7.81
C ASP A 92 5.68 5.70 -6.89
N THR A 93 5.25 4.58 -7.48
CA THR A 93 4.69 3.43 -6.76
C THR A 93 5.20 2.11 -7.34
N VAL A 94 5.18 1.06 -6.54
CA VAL A 94 5.36 -0.33 -6.98
C VAL A 94 4.14 -1.11 -6.56
N ARG A 95 3.54 -1.85 -7.49
CA ARG A 95 2.45 -2.78 -7.20
C ARG A 95 2.94 -4.20 -7.49
N GLY A 96 2.87 -5.08 -6.50
CA GLY A 96 3.45 -6.41 -6.59
C GLY A 96 2.67 -7.44 -5.80
N VAL A 97 2.72 -8.69 -6.28
CA VAL A 97 2.13 -9.84 -5.61
C VAL A 97 3.02 -10.32 -4.47
N PHE A 98 2.38 -10.70 -3.37
CA PHE A 98 2.98 -11.39 -2.24
C PHE A 98 2.41 -12.80 -2.19
N TRP A 99 3.30 -13.80 -2.15
CA TRP A 99 2.92 -15.20 -2.09
C TRP A 99 3.00 -15.70 -0.65
N GLU A 100 1.86 -15.90 0.01
CA GLU A 100 1.80 -16.22 1.45
C GLU A 100 0.86 -17.39 1.75
N GLY A 101 1.21 -18.18 2.77
CA GLY A 101 0.40 -19.31 3.22
C GLY A 101 0.71 -20.62 2.50
N GLN A 102 -0.16 -21.62 2.71
CA GLN A 102 -0.01 -22.94 2.11
C GLN A 102 -0.43 -22.92 0.63
N ALA A 103 0.14 -23.84 -0.15
CA ALA A 103 -0.26 -24.02 -1.54
C ALA A 103 -1.74 -24.42 -1.61
N LEU A 104 -2.52 -23.70 -2.42
CA LEU A 104 -3.95 -23.92 -2.53
C LEU A 104 -4.29 -25.01 -3.56
N TYR A 105 -3.46 -25.13 -4.60
CA TYR A 105 -3.62 -26.12 -5.67
C TYR A 105 -2.26 -26.74 -6.02
N PRO A 106 -2.16 -28.06 -6.25
CA PRO A 106 -0.90 -28.70 -6.64
C PRO A 106 -0.30 -28.19 -7.96
N SER A 107 -1.14 -27.73 -8.88
CA SER A 107 -0.75 -27.31 -10.23
C SER A 107 -0.56 -25.80 -10.40
N ALA A 108 -0.75 -25.00 -9.34
CA ALA A 108 -0.66 -23.54 -9.41
C ALA A 108 0.13 -22.97 -8.23
N SER A 109 0.89 -21.90 -8.47
CA SER A 109 1.62 -21.19 -7.41
C SER A 109 0.74 -20.31 -6.53
N PHE A 110 -0.59 -20.44 -6.61
CA PHE A 110 -1.51 -19.75 -5.73
C PHE A 110 -1.47 -20.34 -4.32
N ARG A 111 -1.44 -19.44 -3.32
CA ARG A 111 -1.45 -19.79 -1.90
C ARG A 111 -2.59 -19.08 -1.20
N GLU A 112 -2.99 -19.61 -0.05
CA GLU A 112 -4.16 -19.20 0.72
C GLU A 112 -4.21 -17.70 1.06
N LYS A 113 -3.05 -17.06 1.28
CA LYS A 113 -2.95 -15.65 1.72
C LYS A 113 -2.29 -14.75 0.67
N ASN A 114 -2.25 -15.19 -0.59
CA ASN A 114 -1.76 -14.34 -1.67
C ASN A 114 -2.52 -13.02 -1.73
N HIS A 115 -1.79 -11.92 -1.92
CA HIS A 115 -2.39 -10.60 -2.03
C HIS A 115 -1.49 -9.68 -2.85
N ILE A 116 -2.03 -8.55 -3.25
CA ILE A 116 -1.26 -7.46 -3.86
C ILE A 116 -0.93 -6.44 -2.77
N GLN A 117 0.31 -5.99 -2.75
CA GLN A 117 0.69 -4.78 -2.02
C GLN A 117 1.08 -3.66 -2.97
N ILE A 118 0.89 -2.43 -2.49
CA ILE A 118 1.34 -1.21 -3.13
C ILE A 118 2.37 -0.57 -2.20
N CYS A 119 3.59 -0.39 -2.68
CA CYS A 119 4.60 0.45 -2.03
C CYS A 119 4.56 1.84 -2.68
N VAL A 120 4.15 2.84 -1.90
CA VAL A 120 4.13 4.25 -2.32
C VAL A 120 5.47 4.89 -1.96
N ARG A 121 6.30 5.19 -2.96
CA ARG A 121 7.61 5.83 -2.78
C ARG A 121 7.49 7.35 -2.66
N ASN A 122 6.58 7.92 -3.46
CA ASN A 122 6.26 9.33 -3.50
C ASN A 122 4.92 9.60 -2.76
N PRO A 123 4.94 10.19 -1.54
CA PRO A 123 3.72 10.42 -0.76
C PRO A 123 2.69 11.33 -1.44
N GLU A 124 3.10 12.17 -2.40
CA GLU A 124 2.20 13.00 -3.23
C GLU A 124 1.26 12.19 -4.13
N ARG A 125 1.40 10.85 -4.15
CA ARG A 125 0.47 9.93 -4.79
C ARG A 125 -0.67 9.49 -3.88
N ILE A 126 -0.58 9.74 -2.58
CA ILE A 126 -1.68 9.51 -1.65
C ILE A 126 -2.56 10.76 -1.67
N LEU A 127 -3.72 10.62 -2.32
CA LEU A 127 -4.67 11.71 -2.53
C LEU A 127 -5.46 12.04 -1.25
N GLY A 128 -5.50 11.10 -0.31
CA GLY A 128 -6.16 11.28 0.98
C GLY A 128 -6.22 9.98 1.77
N TYR A 129 -6.46 10.13 3.07
CA TYR A 129 -6.67 9.02 4.00
C TYR A 129 -8.09 9.03 4.54
N PHE A 130 -8.59 7.87 4.95
CA PHE A 130 -9.93 7.71 5.52
C PHE A 130 -9.98 6.58 6.54
N ASN A 131 -10.97 6.62 7.45
CA ASN A 131 -11.30 5.49 8.31
C ASN A 131 -12.08 4.45 7.47
N PRO A 132 -11.56 3.21 7.27
CA PRO A 132 -12.21 2.22 6.42
C PRO A 132 -13.37 1.49 7.11
N PHE A 133 -13.51 1.61 8.42
CA PHE A 133 -14.59 0.99 9.18
C PHE A 133 -15.63 2.05 9.55
N LYS A 134 -16.90 1.65 9.53
CA LYS A 134 -17.97 2.51 10.05
C LYS A 134 -17.93 2.47 11.57
N ASP A 135 -18.07 3.63 12.19
CA ASP A 135 -18.47 3.68 13.59
C ASP A 135 -19.87 3.03 13.68
N ASN A 136 -20.02 2.05 14.58
CA ASN A 136 -21.31 1.43 14.88
C ASN A 136 -22.19 2.37 15.69
#